data_AF-A0A9P9JTU9-F1
#
_entry.id   AF-A0A9P9JTU9-F1
#
_cell.length_a   1.000
_cell.length_b   1.000
_cell.length_c   1.000
_cell.angle_alpha   90.00
_cell.angle_beta   90.00
_cell.angle_gamma   90.00
#
_symmetry.space_group_name_H-M   'P 1'
#
loop_
_entity.id
_entity.type
_entity.pdbx_description
1 polymer ?
#
loop_
_entity_poly.entity_id
_entity_poly.type
_entity_poly.pdbx_seq_one_letter_code
_entity_poly.pdbx_strand_id
1 'polypeptide(L)'
;LLMLFFIILKYRDLKIYYMALSWMAQLRLAKEGLFDVGTLYRVGRCLIELEHDTSLNDAEELENDAIPPEEKRYFAILINHELEVISEKDGTVSYRRQVKFLRKDIEDNIIAREEYIYDGKPRGCSVKIPSMRCVYRL
;
A
#
# COMPACT_ATOMS: atom_id res chain seq x y z
N LEU A 1 12.55 -5.70 4.45
CA LEU A 1 11.30 -5.19 3.85
C LEU A 1 10.08 -5.67 4.64
N LEU A 2 9.99 -6.96 4.95
CA LEU A 2 8.84 -7.54 5.63
C LEU A 2 8.59 -6.96 7.03
N MET A 3 9.65 -6.63 7.77
CA MET A 3 9.53 -5.96 9.07
C MET A 3 8.94 -4.55 8.96
N LEU A 4 9.30 -3.78 7.92
CA LEU A 4 8.75 -2.43 7.70
C LEU A 4 7.27 -2.50 7.33
N PHE A 5 6.90 -3.47 6.49
CA PHE A 5 5.50 -3.70 6.16
C PHE A 5 4.69 -4.20 7.37
N PHE A 6 5.29 -5.03 8.22
CA PHE A 6 4.66 -5.46 9.47
C PHE A 6 4.45 -4.29 10.45
N ILE A 7 5.42 -3.37 10.54
CA ILE A 7 5.26 -2.12 11.31
C ILE A 7 4.06 -1.33 10.75
N ILE A 8 3.95 -1.21 9.43
CA ILE A 8 2.81 -0.57 8.75
C ILE A 8 1.48 -1.29 9.00
N LEU A 9 1.46 -2.58 9.33
CA LEU A 9 0.22 -3.28 9.65
C LEU A 9 -0.17 -3.18 11.14
N LYS A 10 0.81 -2.97 12.03
CA LYS A 10 0.61 -3.17 13.48
C LYS A 10 0.74 -1.91 14.33
N TYR A 11 1.66 -1.00 13.99
CA TYR A 11 2.00 0.13 14.87
C TYR A 11 0.98 1.27 14.82
N ARG A 12 0.32 1.50 13.67
CA ARG A 12 -0.85 2.41 13.53
C ARG A 12 -0.64 3.84 14.02
N ASP A 13 0.62 4.25 14.10
CA ASP A 13 1.05 5.61 14.36
C ASP A 13 1.47 6.22 13.02
N LEU A 14 0.84 7.34 12.67
CA LEU A 14 0.97 7.95 11.34
C LEU A 14 2.42 8.36 11.04
N LYS A 15 3.15 8.85 12.05
CA LYS A 15 4.55 9.23 11.92
C LYS A 15 5.44 8.02 11.69
N ILE A 16 5.24 6.94 12.45
CA ILE A 16 5.98 5.67 12.29
C ILE A 16 5.66 5.06 10.91
N TYR A 17 4.41 5.10 10.47
CA TYR A 17 3.98 4.68 9.13
C TYR A 17 4.73 5.41 8.03
N TYR A 18 4.78 6.74 8.09
CA TYR A 18 5.48 7.54 7.09
C TYR A 18 6.99 7.26 7.08
N MET A 19 7.60 7.13 8.26
CA MET A 19 9.02 6.76 8.37
C MET A 19 9.29 5.39 7.74
N ALA A 20 8.48 4.37 8.08
CA ALA A 20 8.61 3.03 7.52
C ALA A 20 8.41 3.02 6.00
N LEU A 21 7.42 3.76 5.50
CA LEU A 21 7.12 3.90 4.08
C LEU A 21 8.26 4.58 3.32
N SER A 22 8.81 5.67 3.86
CA SER A 22 9.99 6.37 3.32
C SER A 22 11.20 5.44 3.24
N TRP A 23 11.44 4.65 4.29
CA TRP A 23 12.53 3.68 4.30
C TRP A 23 12.34 2.59 3.26
N MET A 24 11.12 2.07 3.08
CA MET A 24 10.84 1.10 2.02
C MET A 24 11.13 1.64 0.62
N ALA A 25 10.84 2.92 0.36
CA ALA A 25 11.15 3.53 -0.94
C ALA A 25 12.65 3.76 -1.17
N GLN A 26 13.44 3.88 -0.10
CA GLN A 26 14.90 4.01 -0.17
C GLN A 26 15.61 2.67 -0.33
N LEU A 27 14.94 1.55 -0.05
CA LEU A 27 15.49 0.22 -0.32
C LEU A 27 15.66 0.06 -1.84
N ARG A 28 16.92 0.03 -2.29
CA ARG A 28 17.27 -0.20 -3.70
C ARG A 28 16.98 -1.62 -4.19
N LEU A 29 16.51 -2.49 -3.30
CA LEU A 29 16.06 -3.84 -3.64
C LEU A 29 14.72 -3.73 -4.35
N ALA A 30 14.55 -4.46 -5.44
CA ALA A 30 13.25 -4.54 -6.11
C ALA A 30 12.36 -5.64 -5.52
N LYS A 31 12.94 -6.61 -4.82
CA LYS A 31 12.25 -7.80 -4.29
C LYS A 31 12.96 -8.31 -3.03
N GLU A 32 12.20 -8.78 -2.05
CA GLU A 32 12.69 -9.52 -0.87
C GLU A 32 11.82 -10.78 -0.72
N GLY A 33 12.40 -11.96 -1.00
CA GLY A 33 11.63 -13.21 -1.04
C GLY A 33 10.55 -13.21 -2.13
N LEU A 34 9.30 -13.54 -1.79
CA LEU A 34 8.15 -13.48 -2.72
C LEU A 34 7.58 -12.07 -2.89
N PHE A 35 8.07 -11.10 -2.11
CA PHE A 35 7.45 -9.79 -2.01
C PHE A 35 8.15 -8.76 -2.88
N ASP A 36 7.36 -8.17 -3.76
CA ASP A 36 7.77 -7.06 -4.62
C ASP A 36 7.68 -5.73 -3.83
N VAL A 37 8.79 -4.98 -3.81
CA VAL A 37 8.91 -3.74 -3.02
C VAL A 37 7.96 -2.67 -3.54
N GLY A 38 7.78 -2.59 -4.86
CA GLY A 38 6.84 -1.66 -5.48
C GLY A 38 5.39 -1.89 -5.06
N THR A 39 5.00 -3.16 -4.95
CA THR A 39 3.69 -3.59 -4.47
C THR A 39 3.52 -3.30 -2.99
N LEU A 40 4.47 -3.71 -2.14
CA LEU A 40 4.36 -3.48 -0.69
C LEU A 40 4.35 -1.99 -0.32
N TYR A 41 5.14 -1.16 -1.00
CA TYR A 41 5.08 0.29 -0.81
C TYR A 41 3.68 0.82 -1.08
N ARG A 42 3.10 0.51 -2.26
CA ARG A 42 1.81 1.07 -2.68
C ARG A 42 0.65 0.51 -1.85
N VAL A 43 0.70 -0.77 -1.49
CA VAL A 43 -0.27 -1.40 -0.58
C VAL A 43 -0.19 -0.79 0.81
N GLY A 44 1.02 -0.60 1.34
CA GLY A 44 1.22 0.02 2.64
C GLY A 44 0.72 1.47 2.66
N ARG A 45 1.03 2.24 1.62
CA ARG A 45 0.49 3.60 1.44
C ARG A 45 -1.03 3.61 1.43
N CYS A 46 -1.66 2.76 0.62
CA CYS A 46 -3.12 2.66 0.55
C CYS A 46 -3.73 2.26 1.90
N LEU A 47 -3.11 1.32 2.63
CA LEU A 47 -3.55 0.97 3.98
C LEU A 47 -3.58 2.19 4.90
N ILE A 48 -2.51 2.98 4.91
CA ILE A 48 -2.40 4.17 5.77
C ILE A 48 -3.49 5.17 5.41
N GLU A 49 -3.67 5.45 4.11
CA GLU A 49 -4.71 6.35 3.60
C GLU A 49 -6.11 5.86 4.01
N LEU A 50 -6.36 4.55 3.97
CA LEU A 50 -7.63 3.94 4.35
C LEU A 50 -7.90 3.94 5.87
N GLU A 51 -6.89 3.68 6.71
CA GLU A 51 -7.05 3.64 8.17
C GLU A 51 -7.21 5.05 8.76
N HIS A 52 -6.54 6.04 8.18
CA HIS A 52 -6.52 7.42 8.66
C HIS A 52 -7.49 8.36 7.92
N ASP A 53 -8.17 7.87 6.88
CA ASP A 53 -9.08 8.68 6.04
C ASP A 53 -8.40 9.95 5.48
N THR A 54 -7.13 9.80 5.08
CA THR A 54 -6.25 10.90 4.64
C THR A 54 -5.53 10.55 3.34
N SER A 55 -5.06 11.56 2.62
CA SER A 55 -4.25 11.39 1.41
C SER A 55 -2.78 11.67 1.72
N LEU A 56 -1.89 10.71 1.48
CA LEU A 56 -0.46 10.88 1.77
C LEU A 56 0.26 11.70 0.67
N ASN A 57 -0.04 12.98 0.52
CA ASN A 57 0.71 13.86 -0.37
C ASN A 57 1.98 14.37 0.33
N ASP A 58 3.16 14.36 -0.32
CA ASP A 58 4.42 14.82 0.30
C ASP A 58 4.41 16.33 0.68
N ALA A 59 3.37 17.08 0.29
CA ALA A 59 3.24 18.51 0.52
C ALA A 59 2.45 18.87 1.79
N GLU A 60 1.81 17.90 2.44
CA GLU A 60 0.97 18.14 3.62
C GLU A 60 1.73 17.77 4.90
N GLU A 61 1.73 18.68 5.89
CA GLU A 61 2.24 18.34 7.22
C GLU A 61 1.34 17.26 7.82
N LEU A 62 1.93 16.11 8.13
CA LEU A 62 1.24 15.04 8.86
C LEU A 62 1.01 15.53 10.28
N GLU A 63 -0.21 15.98 10.58
CA GLU A 63 -0.63 16.17 11.98
C GLU A 63 -0.55 14.80 12.70
N ASN A 64 -0.28 14.82 14.01
CA ASN A 64 -0.31 13.59 14.81
C ASN A 64 -1.77 13.13 14.90
N ASP A 65 -2.22 12.37 13.90
CA ASP A 65 -3.53 11.76 13.94
C ASP A 65 -3.57 10.71 15.04
N ALA A 66 -4.67 10.72 15.79
CA ALA A 66 -4.94 9.68 16.77
C ALA A 66 -4.89 8.30 16.11
N ILE A 67 -4.38 7.31 16.84
CA ILE A 67 -4.36 5.91 16.39
C ILE A 67 -5.79 5.53 15.95
N PRO A 68 -5.99 5.01 14.72
CA PRO A 68 -7.31 4.65 14.21
C PRO A 68 -8.05 3.75 15.21
N PRO A 69 -9.36 3.93 15.42
CA PRO A 69 -10.15 3.06 16.29
C PRO A 69 -10.23 1.65 15.71
N GLU A 70 -10.51 0.65 16.54
CA GLU A 70 -10.34 -0.77 16.19
C GLU A 70 -11.15 -1.19 14.95
N GLU A 71 -12.38 -0.70 14.84
CA GLU A 71 -13.30 -0.97 13.73
C GLU A 71 -12.81 -0.41 12.37
N LYS A 72 -11.86 0.52 12.38
CA LYS A 72 -11.21 1.05 11.17
C LYS A 72 -9.91 0.32 10.83
N ARG A 73 -9.39 -0.51 11.73
CA ARG A 73 -8.10 -1.20 11.55
C ARG A 73 -8.26 -2.40 10.65
N TYR A 74 -7.43 -2.48 9.63
CA TYR A 74 -7.36 -3.69 8.81
C TYR A 74 -6.43 -4.69 9.49
N PHE A 75 -6.83 -5.96 9.51
CA PHE A 75 -6.07 -7.04 10.15
C PHE A 75 -5.37 -7.96 9.15
N ALA A 76 -5.84 -7.99 7.91
CA ALA A 76 -5.27 -8.79 6.84
C ALA A 76 -5.41 -8.10 5.47
N ILE A 77 -4.47 -8.41 4.59
CA ILE A 77 -4.42 -7.88 3.23
C ILE A 77 -4.16 -9.05 2.28
N LEU A 78 -5.04 -9.21 1.30
CA LEU A 78 -4.91 -10.21 0.25
C LEU A 78 -4.53 -9.50 -1.04
N ILE A 79 -3.37 -9.82 -1.57
CA ILE A 79 -2.82 -9.19 -2.78
C ILE A 79 -2.99 -10.17 -3.94
N ASN A 80 -3.71 -9.78 -5.00
CA ASN A 80 -3.71 -10.58 -6.22
C ASN A 80 -2.29 -10.55 -6.82
N HIS A 81 -1.71 -11.73 -7.06
CA HIS A 81 -0.34 -11.82 -7.55
C HIS A 81 -0.18 -11.46 -9.02
N GLU A 82 -1.28 -11.41 -9.77
CA GLU A 82 -1.32 -11.03 -11.19
C GLU A 82 -1.37 -9.50 -11.35
N LEU A 83 -0.63 -9.02 -12.35
CA LEU A 83 -0.71 -7.63 -12.81
C LEU A 83 -1.67 -7.56 -13.99
N GLU A 84 -2.72 -6.76 -13.83
CA GLU A 84 -3.65 -6.44 -14.90
C GLU A 84 -3.02 -5.40 -15.82
N VAL A 85 -3.07 -5.67 -17.13
CA VAL A 85 -2.62 -4.76 -18.18
C VAL A 85 -3.84 -4.03 -18.73
N ILE A 86 -3.84 -2.71 -18.66
CA ILE A 86 -4.87 -1.85 -19.23
C ILE A 86 -4.26 -1.18 -20.45
N SER A 87 -4.81 -1.47 -21.62
CA SER A 87 -4.43 -0.83 -22.88
C SER A 87 -5.53 0.14 -23.30
N GLU A 88 -5.18 1.42 -23.33
CA GLU A 88 -6.06 2.50 -23.76
C GLU A 88 -6.09 2.62 -25.30
N LYS A 89 -7.13 3.26 -25.82
CA LYS A 89 -7.32 3.43 -27.28
C LYS A 89 -6.23 4.28 -27.95
N ASP A 90 -5.54 5.11 -27.18
CA ASP A 90 -4.43 5.95 -27.63
C ASP A 90 -3.08 5.21 -27.65
N GLY A 91 -3.07 3.92 -27.29
CA GLY A 91 -1.87 3.10 -27.21
C GLY A 91 -1.14 3.19 -25.87
N THR A 92 -1.64 3.97 -24.90
CA THR A 92 -1.09 4.03 -23.55
C THR A 92 -1.34 2.71 -22.82
N VAL A 93 -0.30 2.19 -22.17
CA VAL A 93 -0.39 0.99 -21.34
C VAL A 93 -0.17 1.36 -19.88
N SER A 94 -1.13 0.99 -19.03
CA SER A 94 -0.99 1.09 -17.57
C SER A 94 -1.14 -0.28 -16.93
N TYR A 95 -0.61 -0.42 -15.73
CA TYR A 95 -0.66 -1.67 -14.98
C TYR A 95 -1.32 -1.41 -13.64
N ARG A 96 -2.17 -2.34 -13.20
CA ARG A 96 -2.76 -2.31 -11.87
C ARG A 96 -2.80 -3.68 -11.23
N ARG A 97 -3.08 -3.70 -9.94
CA ARG A 97 -3.19 -4.91 -9.14
C ARG A 97 -4.38 -4.79 -8.20
N GLN A 98 -5.19 -5.83 -8.15
CA GLN A 98 -6.29 -5.92 -7.21
C GLN A 98 -5.78 -6.30 -5.81
N VAL A 99 -6.30 -5.62 -4.78
CA VAL A 99 -5.97 -5.85 -3.38
C VAL A 99 -7.25 -5.85 -2.56
N LYS A 100 -7.37 -6.77 -1.61
CA LYS A 100 -8.47 -6.80 -0.64
C LYS A 100 -7.94 -6.53 0.76
N PHE A 101 -8.50 -5.52 1.40
CA PHE A 101 -8.23 -5.17 2.79
C PHE A 101 -9.38 -5.71 3.66
N LEU A 102 -9.03 -6.48 4.69
CA LEU A 102 -9.99 -7.09 5.60
C LEU A 102 -9.97 -6.39 6.96
N ARG A 103 -11.14 -5.95 7.43
CA ARG A 103 -11.37 -5.39 8.77
C ARG A 103 -12.56 -6.06 9.44
N LYS A 104 -12.71 -5.85 10.74
CA LYS A 104 -13.89 -6.25 11.51
C LYS A 104 -14.74 -5.02 11.79
N ASP A 105 -16.06 -5.14 11.67
CA ASP A 105 -16.97 -4.10 12.13
C ASP A 105 -17.26 -4.24 13.64
N ILE A 106 -18.15 -3.41 14.16
CA ILE A 106 -18.52 -3.39 15.59
C ILE A 106 -19.22 -4.69 16.06
N GLU A 107 -19.75 -5.47 15.12
CA GLU A 107 -20.43 -6.75 15.38
C GLU A 107 -19.50 -7.96 15.15
N ASP A 108 -18.20 -7.71 14.95
CA ASP A 108 -17.17 -8.71 14.63
C ASP A 108 -17.34 -9.39 13.24
N ASN A 109 -18.16 -8.82 12.35
CA ASN A 109 -18.28 -9.32 10.99
C ASN A 109 -17.05 -8.94 10.16
N ILE A 110 -16.61 -9.84 9.28
CA ILE A 110 -15.49 -9.58 8.36
C ILE A 110 -16.00 -8.76 7.17
N ILE A 111 -15.48 -7.54 7.04
CA ILE A 111 -15.74 -6.65 5.90
C ILE A 111 -14.51 -6.65 4.99
N ALA A 112 -14.73 -6.93 3.70
CA ALA A 112 -13.69 -6.84 2.68
C ALA A 112 -13.88 -5.55 1.85
N ARG A 113 -12.83 -4.73 1.79
CA ARG A 113 -12.74 -3.59 0.89
C ARG A 113 -11.78 -3.92 -0.25
N GLU A 114 -12.26 -3.82 -1.48
CA GLU A 114 -11.47 -4.10 -2.68
C GLU A 114 -10.95 -2.79 -3.28
N GLU A 115 -9.67 -2.77 -3.64
CA GLU A 115 -8.97 -1.62 -4.21
C GLU A 115 -8.12 -2.03 -5.40
N TYR A 116 -7.92 -1.09 -6.32
CA TYR A 116 -7.00 -1.23 -7.45
C TYR A 116 -5.79 -0.33 -7.26
N ILE A 117 -4.62 -0.96 -7.12
CA ILE A 117 -3.34 -0.28 -6.94
C ILE A 117 -2.64 -0.17 -8.29
N TYR A 118 -2.34 1.06 -8.73
CA TYR A 118 -1.72 1.33 -10.03
C TYR A 118 -0.19 1.40 -9.94
N ASP A 119 0.50 0.91 -10.97
CA ASP A 119 1.98 0.93 -11.03
C ASP A 119 2.55 2.33 -11.30
N GLY A 120 1.69 3.27 -11.66
CA GLY A 120 2.05 4.67 -11.78
C GLY A 120 2.70 5.22 -10.51
N LYS A 121 3.41 6.34 -10.68
CA LYS A 121 3.95 7.10 -9.57
C LYS A 121 2.78 7.61 -8.70
N PRO A 122 2.70 7.26 -7.40
CA PRO A 122 1.67 7.78 -6.51
C PRO A 122 1.66 9.31 -6.50
N ARG A 123 0.47 9.90 -6.44
CA ARG A 123 0.30 11.36 -6.41
C ARG A 123 1.03 11.94 -5.21
N GLY A 124 1.63 13.11 -5.41
CA GLY A 124 2.35 13.80 -4.36
C GLY A 124 3.64 13.14 -3.91
N CYS A 125 4.04 11.97 -4.41
CA CYS A 125 5.28 11.31 -4.00
C CYS A 125 6.49 11.86 -4.77
N SER A 126 7.59 12.17 -4.08
CA SER A 126 8.85 12.66 -4.65
C SER A 126 9.87 11.52 -4.83
N VAL A 127 9.69 10.41 -4.11
CA VAL A 127 10.60 9.29 -4.09
C VAL A 127 10.40 8.38 -5.32
N LYS A 128 11.51 7.82 -5.83
CA LYS A 128 11.49 6.83 -6.89
C LYS A 128 11.09 5.47 -6.32
N ILE A 129 9.86 5.04 -6.59
CA ILE A 129 9.36 3.74 -6.15
C ILE A 129 9.58 2.72 -7.28
N PRO A 130 10.10 1.52 -6.99
CA PRO A 130 10.18 0.44 -7.98
C PRO A 130 8.81 0.13 -8.61
N SER A 131 8.81 -0.27 -9.89
CA SER A 131 7.63 -0.82 -10.55
C SER A 131 7.18 -2.12 -9.88
N MET A 132 5.88 -2.38 -9.90
CA MET A 132 5.28 -3.63 -9.47
C MET A 132 5.72 -4.78 -10.38
N ARG A 133 6.04 -5.93 -9.77
CA ARG A 133 6.46 -7.13 -10.50
C ARG A 133 5.54 -8.31 -10.25
N CYS A 134 5.38 -9.17 -11.26
CA CYS A 134 4.76 -10.48 -11.06
C CYS A 134 5.65 -11.36 -10.19
N VAL A 135 5.03 -12.19 -9.34
CA VAL A 135 5.75 -13.13 -8.49
C VAL A 135 6.42 -14.24 -9.32
N TYR A 136 5.87 -14.54 -10.50
CA TYR A 136 6.35 -15.54 -11.45
C TYR A 136 6.90 -14.91 -12.73
N ARG A 137 8.24 -14.79 -12.79
CA ARG A 137 8.99 -14.98 -14.04
C ARG A 137 10.18 -15.85 -13.66
N LEU A 138 10.05 -17.15 -13.97
CA LEU A 138 11.20 -18.02 -14.21
C LEU A 138 11.86 -17.56 -15.52
#